data_AF-A0A523UE49-F1
#
_entry.id   AF-A0A523UE49-F1
#
_cell.length_a   1.000
_cell.length_b   1.000
_cell.length_c   1.000
_cell.angle_alpha   90.00
_cell.angle_beta   90.00
_cell.angle_gamma   90.00
#
_symmetry.space_group_name_H-M   'P 1'
#
loop_
_entity.id
_entity.type
_entity.pdbx_description
1 polymer ?
#
loop_
_entity_poly.entity_id
_entity_poly.type
_entity_poly.pdbx_seq_one_letter_code
_entity_poly.pdbx_strand_id
1 'polypeptide(L)' 'MGRLTQLREYDYHLPGEFIAQTPAKPRDYCRLMVLSRKTGQVVHKKFVDIVKLVEPGDLLVIN' A
#
# COMPACT_ATOMS: atom_id res chain seq x y z
N MET A 1 -1.42 32.29 -1.18
CA MET A 1 -0.23 32.00 -2.02
C MET A 1 0.00 30.50 -1.95
N GLY A 2 -0.45 29.73 -2.95
CA GLY A 2 -0.39 28.27 -2.91
C GLY A 2 1.06 27.78 -2.97
N ARG A 3 1.45 26.86 -2.07
CA ARG A 3 2.78 26.25 -2.08
C ARG A 3 2.94 25.49 -3.40
N LEU A 4 3.94 25.87 -4.21
CA LEU A 4 4.38 25.07 -5.34
C LEU A 4 5.00 23.79 -4.79
N THR A 5 4.34 22.65 -5.01
CA THR A 5 4.85 21.34 -4.58
C THR A 5 6.12 21.03 -5.38
N GLN A 6 7.24 20.85 -4.68
CA GLN A 6 8.51 20.51 -5.31
C GLN A 6 8.61 18.99 -5.45
N LEU A 7 9.11 18.50 -6.58
CA LEU A 7 9.26 17.06 -6.84
C LEU A 7 10.03 16.34 -5.72
N ARG A 8 11.02 17.01 -5.13
CA ARG A 8 11.86 16.47 -4.05
C ARG A 8 11.08 16.13 -2.77
N GLU A 9 9.90 16.72 -2.54
CA GLU A 9 9.07 16.40 -1.37
C GLU A 9 8.49 14.97 -1.41
N TYR A 10 8.58 14.31 -2.57
CA TYR A 10 8.13 12.92 -2.79
C TYR A 10 9.29 11.94 -3.03
N ASP A 11 10.54 12.40 -2.94
CA ASP A 11 11.72 11.55 -3.12
C ASP A 11 12.01 10.73 -1.87
N TYR A 12 12.40 9.47 -2.04
CA TYR A 12 12.77 8.57 -0.96
C TYR A 12 13.83 7.57 -1.41
N HIS A 13 14.68 7.14 -0.48
CA HIS A 13 15.67 6.12 -0.78
C HIS A 13 15.00 4.75 -1.00
N LEU A 14 15.11 4.22 -2.20
CA LEU A 14 14.63 2.89 -2.57
C LEU A 14 15.83 2.02 -3.04
N PRO A 15 16.32 1.10 -2.19
CA PRO A 15 17.28 0.10 -2.63
C PRO A 15 16.76 -0.71 -3.81
N GLY A 16 17.59 -0.94 -4.83
CA GLY A 16 17.19 -1.60 -6.08
C GLY A 16 16.69 -3.03 -5.86
N GLU A 17 17.20 -3.72 -4.85
CA GLU A 17 16.79 -5.06 -4.45
C GLU A 17 15.36 -5.14 -3.90
N PHE A 18 14.77 -4.01 -3.48
CA PHE A 18 13.36 -3.96 -3.05
C PHE A 18 12.38 -3.76 -4.22
N ILE A 19 12.90 -3.57 -5.44
CA ILE A 19 12.10 -3.52 -6.66
C ILE A 19 11.86 -4.96 -7.13
N ALA A 20 10.63 -5.43 -6.95
CA ALA A 20 10.23 -6.76 -7.40
C ALA A 20 10.39 -6.90 -8.92
N GLN A 21 11.21 -7.86 -9.36
CA GLN A 21 11.44 -8.16 -10.77
C GLN A 21 10.36 -9.09 -11.36
N THR A 22 9.66 -9.83 -10.51
CA THR A 22 8.55 -10.71 -10.88
C THR A 22 7.45 -10.68 -9.81
N PRO A 23 6.17 -10.92 -10.18
CA PRO A 23 5.10 -11.04 -9.20
C PRO A 23 5.31 -12.18 -8.20
N ALA A 24 4.75 -12.03 -7.00
CA ALA A 24 4.69 -13.13 -6.02
C ALA A 24 3.85 -14.31 -6.56
N LYS A 25 4.22 -15.54 -6.17
CA LYS A 25 3.47 -16.76 -6.46
C LYS A 25 3.24 -17.55 -5.17
N PRO A 26 1.98 -17.80 -4.77
CA PRO A 26 0.73 -17.29 -5.35
C PRO A 26 0.57 -15.75 -5.17
N ARG A 27 -0.22 -15.11 -6.04
CA ARG A 27 -0.30 -13.63 -6.16
C ARG A 27 -0.77 -12.96 -4.87
N ASP A 28 -1.73 -13.57 -4.19
CA ASP A 28 -2.39 -13.10 -2.97
C ASP A 28 -1.53 -13.28 -1.69
N TYR A 29 -0.37 -13.95 -1.78
CA TYR A 29 0.57 -14.08 -0.67
C TYR A 29 1.61 -12.95 -0.61
N CYS A 30 1.46 -11.92 -1.45
CA CYS A 30 2.25 -10.69 -1.35
C CYS A 30 1.97 -9.94 -0.03
N ARG A 31 2.90 -9.06 0.37
CA ARG A 31 2.75 -8.26 1.59
C ARG A 31 1.68 -7.18 1.36
N LEU A 32 0.88 -6.94 2.38
CA LEU A 32 -0.08 -5.84 2.45
C LEU A 32 0.32 -4.92 3.62
N MET A 33 0.56 -3.65 3.34
CA MET A 33 0.76 -2.62 4.37
C MET A 33 -0.55 -1.88 4.60
N VAL A 34 -1.08 -1.95 5.82
CA VAL A 34 -2.28 -1.23 6.23
C VAL A 34 -1.84 0.00 7.03
N LEU A 35 -2.23 1.18 6.57
CA LEU A 35 -1.94 2.46 7.21
C LEU A 35 -3.24 3.11 7.71
N SER A 36 -3.32 3.37 9.01
CA SER A 36 -4.38 4.18 9.59
C SER A 36 -4.13 5.66 9.33
N ARG A 37 -4.96 6.30 8.50
CA ARG A 37 -4.88 7.75 8.24
C ARG A 37 -5.09 8.61 9.49
N LYS A 38 -5.86 8.12 10.47
CA LYS A 38 -6.20 8.86 11.69
C LYS A 38 -5.06 8.85 12.71
N THR A 39 -4.36 7.73 12.83
CA THR A 39 -3.38 7.51 13.91
C THR A 39 -1.94 7.37 13.41
N GLY A 40 -1.72 7.21 12.10
CA GLY A 40 -0.42 6.89 11.54
C GLY A 40 0.05 5.46 11.80
N GLN A 41 -0.78 4.62 12.47
CA GLN A 41 -0.41 3.24 12.77
C GLN A 41 -0.22 2.43 11.48
N VAL A 42 0.90 1.71 11.42
CA VAL A 42 1.22 0.75 10.35
C VAL A 42 1.06 -0.67 10.86
N VAL A 43 0.34 -1.49 10.10
CA VAL A 43 0.19 -2.93 10.34
C VAL A 43 0.54 -3.69 9.08
N HIS A 44 1.35 -4.74 9.22
CA HIS A 44 1.70 -5.62 8.10
C HIS A 44 0.81 -6.87 8.09
N LYS A 45 0.28 -7.21 6.92
CA LYS A 45 -0.56 -8.38 6.65
C LYS A 45 -0.14 -9.06 5.36
N LYS A 46 -0.85 -10.12 4.96
CA LYS A 46 -0.80 -10.68 3.60
C LYS A 46 -2.01 -10.21 2.80
N PHE A 47 -1.90 -10.14 1.48
CA PHE A 47 -3.01 -9.65 0.64
C PHE A 47 -4.27 -10.54 0.77
N VAL A 48 -4.12 -11.85 1.00
CA VAL A 48 -5.24 -12.74 1.38
C VAL A 48 -6.06 -12.23 2.57
N ASP A 49 -5.49 -11.44 3.48
CA ASP A 49 -6.20 -10.88 4.63
C ASP A 49 -7.11 -9.69 4.28
N ILE A 50 -7.12 -9.22 3.02
CA ILE A 50 -7.93 -8.05 2.62
C ILE A 50 -9.42 -8.25 2.91
N VAL A 51 -9.91 -9.48 2.84
CA VAL A 51 -11.30 -9.83 3.17
C VAL A 51 -11.67 -9.55 4.63
N LYS A 52 -10.68 -9.44 5.52
CA LYS A 52 -10.87 -9.08 6.94
C LYS A 52 -10.87 -7.56 7.17
N LEU A 53 -10.59 -6.76 6.14
CA LEU A 53 -10.47 -5.30 6.21
C LEU A 53 -11.67 -4.57 5.60
N VAL A 54 -12.56 -5.31 4.92
CA VAL A 54 -13.78 -4.76 4.31
C VAL A 54 -14.98 -5.17 5.14
N GLU A 55 -15.94 -4.26 5.26
CA GLU A 55 -17.18 -4.48 6.00
C GLU A 55 -18.37 -4.62 5.04
N PRO A 56 -19.48 -5.26 5.45
CA PRO A 56 -20.70 -5.26 4.68
C PRO A 56 -21.15 -3.83 4.35
N GLY A 57 -21.31 -3.53 3.06
CA GLY A 57 -21.63 -2.19 2.56
C GLY A 57 -20.47 -1.48 1.87
N ASP A 58 -19.23 -1.96 2.03
CA ASP A 58 -18.10 -1.47 1.25
C ASP A 58 -18.20 -1.88 -0.23
N LEU A 59 -17.80 -0.97 -1.13
CA LEU A 59 -17.75 -1.21 -2.57
C LEU A 59 -16.30 -1.26 -3.05
N LEU A 60 -15.90 -2.41 -3.60
CA LEU A 60 -14.63 -2.55 -4.29
C LEU A 60 -14.82 -2.21 -5.78
N VAL A 61 -14.22 -1.10 -6.22
CA VAL A 61 -14.20 -0.70 -7.64
C VAL A 61 -12.89 -1.19 -8.27
N ILE A 62 -12.99 -1.91 -9.39
CA ILE A 62 -11.86 -2.52 -10.12
C ILE A 62 -11.89 -2.01 -11.57
N ASN A 63 -10.72 -1.80 -12.18
CA ASN A 63 -10.52 -1.44 -13.59
C ASN A 63 -9.98 -2.65 -14.35
#